data_AF-A0A453IRP5-F1
#
_entry.id   AF-A0A453IRP5-F1
#
_cell.length_a   1.000
_cell.length_b   1.000
_cell.length_c   1.000
_cell.angle_alpha   90.00
_cell.angle_beta   90.00
_cell.angle_gamma   90.00
#
_symmetry.space_group_name_H-M   'P 1'
#
loop_
_entity.id
_entity.type
_entity.pdbx_description
1 polymer ?
#
loop_
_entity_poly.entity_id
_entity_poly.type
_entity_poly.pdbx_seq_one_letter_code
_entity_poly.pdbx_strand_id
1 'polypeptide(L)'
;GEEETGELLLAKFKWGHSFLSLNRDLLKAYSKCENGTEIINVQNSWLSSASSVSKSPVNVADKPHRSTEEGSDSESDDGLPPLEENMNHLDLSEGEESEEESETENEGITDAK
;
A
#
# COMPACT_ATOMS: atom_id res chain seq x y z
N GLY A 1 -25.17 7.67 -3.30
CA GLY A 1 -24.08 7.53 -4.29
C GLY A 1 -24.61 6.97 -5.60
N GLU A 2 -23.77 6.84 -6.62
CA GLU A 2 -24.11 6.26 -7.94
C GLU A 2 -23.63 4.79 -8.05
N GLU A 3 -24.33 3.87 -7.38
CA GLU A 3 -23.93 2.46 -7.31
C GLU A 3 -23.94 1.78 -8.68
N GLU A 4 -25.02 1.93 -9.45
CA GLU A 4 -25.16 1.33 -10.79
C GLU A 4 -24.08 1.81 -11.79
N THR A 5 -23.76 3.12 -11.77
CA THR A 5 -22.68 3.68 -12.58
C THR A 5 -21.33 3.07 -12.19
N GLY A 6 -21.08 2.92 -10.89
CA GLY A 6 -19.87 2.29 -10.35
C GLY A 6 -19.75 0.82 -10.77
N GLU A 7 -20.83 0.06 -10.69
CA GLU A 7 -20.88 -1.33 -11.14
C GLU A 7 -20.59 -1.46 -12.64
N LEU A 8 -21.24 -0.65 -13.48
CA LEU A 8 -21.05 -0.67 -14.92
C LEU A 8 -19.62 -0.29 -15.33
N LEU A 9 -19.02 0.67 -14.61
CA LEU A 9 -17.64 1.09 -14.83
C LEU A 9 -16.66 -0.04 -14.47
N LEU A 10 -16.84 -0.64 -13.30
CA LEU A 10 -15.94 -1.67 -12.79
C LEU A 10 -16.11 -3.01 -13.51
N ALA A 11 -17.27 -3.29 -14.11
CA ALA A 11 -17.50 -4.47 -14.94
C ALA A 11 -16.58 -4.54 -16.19
N LYS A 12 -15.97 -3.42 -16.60
CA LYS A 12 -14.96 -3.41 -17.68
C LYS A 12 -13.64 -4.05 -17.28
N PHE A 13 -13.41 -4.24 -15.99
CA PHE A 13 -12.17 -4.77 -15.46
C PHE A 13 -12.41 -6.14 -14.81
N LYS A 14 -11.56 -7.12 -15.10
CA LYS A 14 -11.64 -8.47 -14.52
C LYS A 14 -11.62 -8.44 -12.98
N TRP A 15 -10.95 -7.44 -12.38
CA TRP A 15 -10.86 -7.26 -10.93
C TRP A 15 -12.02 -6.45 -10.31
N GLY A 16 -12.90 -5.86 -11.13
CA GLY A 16 -13.92 -4.92 -10.66
C GLY A 16 -14.89 -5.52 -9.65
N HIS A 17 -15.36 -6.74 -9.89
CA HIS A 17 -16.24 -7.46 -8.96
C HIS A 17 -15.55 -7.75 -7.62
N SER A 18 -14.26 -8.13 -7.65
CA SER A 18 -13.47 -8.37 -6.44
C SER A 18 -13.28 -7.08 -5.64
N PHE A 19 -13.02 -5.95 -6.31
CA PHE A 19 -12.93 -4.64 -5.66
C PHE A 19 -14.22 -4.27 -4.93
N LEU A 20 -15.37 -4.40 -5.59
CA LEU A 20 -16.68 -4.12 -5.00
C LEU A 20 -16.98 -5.06 -3.83
N SER A 21 -16.70 -6.35 -3.99
CA SER A 21 -16.92 -7.35 -2.94
C SER A 21 -16.06 -7.07 -1.70
N LEU A 22 -14.76 -6.78 -1.90
CA LEU A 22 -13.83 -6.52 -0.81
C LEU A 22 -14.19 -5.25 -0.05
N ASN A 23 -14.64 -4.20 -0.75
CA ASN A 23 -14.88 -2.89 -0.17
C ASN A 23 -16.36 -2.62 0.14
N ARG A 24 -17.24 -3.62 0.03
CA ARG A 24 -18.71 -3.44 0.05
C ARG A 24 -19.20 -2.60 1.23
N ASP A 25 -18.78 -2.94 2.44
CA ASP A 25 -19.27 -2.28 3.65
C ASP A 25 -18.71 -0.86 3.80
N LEU A 26 -17.46 -0.65 3.37
CA LEU A 26 -16.81 0.67 3.32
C LEU A 26 -17.49 1.58 2.30
N LEU A 27 -17.70 1.11 1.07
CA LEU A 27 -18.40 1.86 0.03
C LEU A 27 -19.83 2.22 0.46
N LYS A 28 -20.52 1.29 1.12
CA LYS A 28 -21.85 1.56 1.70
C LYS A 28 -21.80 2.59 2.83
N ALA A 29 -20.79 2.55 3.70
CA ALA A 29 -20.62 3.55 4.75
C ALA A 29 -20.36 4.95 4.15
N TYR A 30 -19.42 5.06 3.20
CA TYR A 30 -19.13 6.32 2.52
C TYR A 30 -20.30 6.87 1.72
N SER A 31 -21.16 6.01 1.16
CA SER A 31 -22.35 6.44 0.43
C SER A 31 -23.35 7.25 1.28
N LYS A 32 -23.23 7.19 2.62
CA LYS A 32 -24.06 7.91 3.59
C LYS A 32 -23.41 9.19 4.10
N CYS A 33 -22.13 9.41 3.83
CA CYS A 33 -21.42 10.60 4.28
C CYS A 33 -21.80 11.80 3.41
N GLU A 34 -22.06 12.95 4.02
CA GLU A 34 -22.43 14.18 3.30
C GLU A 34 -21.22 15.08 3.04
N ASN A 35 -20.16 14.96 3.84
CA ASN A 35 -18.99 15.83 3.81
C ASN A 35 -17.68 15.08 4.11
N GLY A 36 -16.56 15.75 3.85
CA GLY A 36 -15.23 15.19 4.06
C GLY A 36 -14.95 14.81 5.53
N THR A 37 -15.48 15.55 6.50
CA THR A 37 -15.28 15.23 7.93
C THR A 37 -15.88 13.87 8.28
N GLU A 38 -17.07 13.56 7.76
CA GLU A 38 -17.71 12.25 7.96
C GLU A 38 -16.95 11.11 7.29
N ILE A 39 -16.43 11.34 6.07
CA ILE A 39 -15.57 10.37 5.37
C ILE A 39 -14.35 10.02 6.26
N ILE A 40 -13.67 11.02 6.79
CA ILE A 40 -12.48 10.83 7.65
C ILE A 40 -12.85 10.09 8.94
N ASN A 41 -13.99 10.38 9.55
CA ASN A 41 -14.46 9.68 10.74
C ASN A 41 -14.70 8.19 10.48
N VAL A 42 -15.35 7.83 9.36
CA VAL A 42 -15.56 6.45 8.94
C VAL A 42 -14.21 5.75 8.72
N GLN A 43 -13.28 6.40 8.03
CA GLN A 43 -11.95 5.85 7.76
C GLN A 43 -11.18 5.56 9.06
N ASN A 44 -11.12 6.50 9.99
CA ASN A 44 -10.42 6.33 11.28
C ASN A 44 -11.03 5.22 12.13
N SER A 45 -12.36 5.10 12.12
CA SER A 45 -13.08 4.01 12.78
C SER A 45 -12.73 2.65 12.18
N TRP A 46 -12.72 2.56 10.84
CA TRP A 46 -12.35 1.34 10.14
C TRP A 46 -10.91 0.92 10.43
N LEU A 47 -9.95 1.85 10.35
CA LEU A 47 -8.53 1.58 10.65
C LEU A 47 -8.32 1.10 12.09
N SER A 48 -9.03 1.70 13.04
CA SER A 48 -8.96 1.32 14.46
C SER A 48 -9.46 -0.12 14.66
N SER A 49 -10.52 -0.52 13.94
CA SER A 49 -11.01 -1.90 13.96
C SER A 49 -10.05 -2.89 13.27
N ALA A 50 -9.47 -2.51 12.13
CA ALA A 50 -8.56 -3.34 11.36
C ALA A 50 -7.21 -3.56 12.04
N SER A 51 -6.73 -2.61 12.84
CA SER A 51 -5.50 -2.75 13.61
C SER A 51 -5.62 -3.76 14.76
N SER A 52 -6.83 -4.13 15.17
CA SER A 52 -7.06 -5.11 16.25
C SER A 52 -6.94 -6.57 15.77
N VAL A 53 -6.93 -6.80 14.46
CA VAL A 53 -6.77 -8.12 13.88
C VAL A 53 -5.28 -8.45 13.88
N SER A 54 -4.85 -9.35 14.77
CA SER A 54 -3.44 -9.75 14.85
C SER A 54 -2.99 -10.27 13.49
N LYS A 55 -2.08 -9.53 12.82
CA LYS A 55 -1.34 -10.07 11.70
C LYS A 55 -0.62 -11.31 12.22
N SER A 56 -1.07 -12.50 11.82
CA SER A 56 -0.36 -13.74 12.14
C SER A 56 1.10 -13.54 11.76
N PRO A 57 2.08 -13.80 12.65
CA PRO A 57 3.47 -13.76 12.27
C PRO A 57 3.65 -14.86 11.22
N VAL A 58 3.87 -14.47 9.97
CA VAL A 58 4.54 -15.35 9.02
C VAL A 58 5.91 -15.57 9.63
N ASN A 59 6.15 -16.78 10.16
CA ASN A 59 7.44 -17.16 10.71
C ASN A 59 8.49 -17.03 9.59
N VAL A 60 9.22 -15.93 9.60
CA VAL A 60 10.45 -15.73 8.83
C VAL A 60 11.53 -16.54 9.55
N ALA A 61 11.49 -17.86 9.36
CA ALA A 61 12.61 -18.73 9.69
C ALA A 61 13.14 -19.30 8.37
N ASP A 62 14.40 -18.93 8.08
CA ASP A 62 15.31 -19.47 7.07
C ASP A 62 15.09 -19.10 5.58
N LYS A 63 15.69 -17.97 5.16
CA LYS A 63 17.00 -17.94 4.47
C LYS A 63 17.24 -16.61 3.70
N PRO A 64 18.43 -16.01 3.79
CA PRO A 64 18.89 -15.03 2.81
C PRO A 64 19.46 -15.79 1.60
N HIS A 65 18.75 -15.83 0.47
CA HIS A 65 19.34 -16.28 -0.80
C HIS A 65 19.66 -15.07 -1.67
N ARG A 66 20.83 -14.50 -1.39
CA ARG A 66 21.77 -14.05 -2.41
C ARG A 66 21.96 -15.22 -3.40
N SER A 67 21.80 -14.94 -4.68
CA SER A 67 22.02 -15.78 -5.87
C SER A 67 22.63 -17.17 -5.60
N THR A 68 21.83 -18.21 -5.80
CA THR A 68 22.33 -19.50 -6.28
C THR A 68 21.20 -20.20 -7.01
N GLU A 69 21.40 -20.37 -8.31
CA GLU A 69 20.64 -21.25 -9.20
C GLU A 69 20.52 -22.67 -8.60
N GLU A 70 19.36 -22.97 -8.03
CA GLU A 70 18.96 -24.31 -7.61
C GLU A 70 17.50 -24.49 -8.05
N GLY A 71 17.30 -25.21 -9.15
CA GLY A 71 15.98 -25.52 -9.68
C GLY A 71 15.18 -26.34 -8.69
N SER A 72 14.15 -25.73 -8.11
CA SER A 72 13.11 -26.42 -7.36
C SER A 72 12.06 -26.93 -8.33
N ASP A 73 12.23 -28.19 -8.75
CA ASP A 73 11.26 -28.98 -9.50
C ASP A 73 9.99 -29.20 -8.66
N SER A 74 8.99 -28.36 -8.90
CA SER A 74 7.61 -28.62 -8.50
C SER A 74 6.76 -28.39 -9.74
N GLU A 75 6.64 -29.43 -10.57
CA GLU A 75 5.73 -29.56 -11.71
C GLU A 75 4.27 -29.28 -11.29
N SER A 76 3.93 -28.01 -11.11
CA SER A 76 2.58 -27.51 -11.29
C SER A 76 2.58 -26.85 -12.66
N ASP A 77 2.50 -27.68 -13.70
CA ASP A 77 2.23 -27.28 -15.08
C ASP A 77 0.87 -26.58 -15.15
N ASP A 78 0.84 -25.29 -14.82
CA ASP A 78 -0.39 -24.49 -14.89
C ASP A 78 -0.55 -23.84 -16.28
N GLY A 79 0.31 -24.17 -17.27
CA GLY A 79 0.24 -23.65 -18.64
C GLY A 79 0.24 -22.11 -18.75
N LEU A 80 0.55 -21.42 -17.65
CA LEU A 80 0.56 -19.96 -17.59
C LEU A 80 1.92 -19.44 -18.07
N PRO A 81 1.94 -18.41 -18.92
CA PRO A 81 3.18 -17.76 -19.30
C PRO A 81 3.85 -17.15 -18.05
N PRO A 82 5.19 -17.08 -18.02
CA PRO A 82 5.92 -16.38 -16.97
C PRO A 82 5.37 -14.96 -16.79
N LEU A 83 5.17 -14.53 -15.55
CA LEU A 83 4.72 -13.18 -15.26
C LEU A 83 5.83 -12.18 -15.61
N GLU A 84 5.49 -11.17 -16.40
CA GLU A 84 6.39 -10.04 -16.64
C GLU A 84 6.57 -9.24 -15.34
N GLU A 85 7.81 -8.84 -15.07
CA GLU A 85 8.13 -8.09 -13.87
C GLU A 85 7.48 -6.70 -13.88
N ASN A 86 6.85 -6.34 -12.76
CA ASN A 86 6.26 -5.03 -12.57
C ASN A 86 7.33 -4.01 -12.17
N MET A 87 7.67 -3.10 -13.09
CA MET A 87 8.65 -2.04 -12.90
C MET A 87 8.24 -0.92 -11.91
N ASN A 88 7.01 -0.93 -11.39
CA ASN A 88 6.59 0.00 -10.33
C ASN A 88 6.96 -0.50 -8.92
N HIS A 89 7.75 -1.56 -8.80
CA HIS A 89 8.32 -1.97 -7.52
C HIS A 89 9.45 -1.00 -7.15
N LEU A 90 9.14 0.02 -6.36
CA LEU A 90 10.14 0.90 -5.78
C LEU A 90 11.07 0.06 -4.90
N ASP A 91 12.27 -0.23 -5.40
CA ASP A 91 13.34 -0.79 -4.61
C ASP A 91 13.84 0.29 -3.64
N LEU A 92 13.46 0.16 -2.37
CA LEU A 92 13.89 1.06 -1.30
C LEU A 92 15.24 0.64 -0.70
N SER A 93 15.99 -0.24 -1.36
CA SER A 93 17.35 -0.57 -0.96
C SER A 93 18.37 0.11 -1.87
N GLU A 94 18.73 1.35 -1.51
CA GLU A 94 20.08 1.95 -1.57
C GLU A 94 19.96 3.48 -1.52
N GLY A 95 19.96 4.01 -0.29
CA GLY A 95 19.94 5.45 -0.04
C GLY A 95 20.06 5.84 1.43
N GLU A 96 20.59 4.97 2.30
CA GLU A 96 21.14 5.37 3.59
C GLU A 96 22.66 5.35 3.46
N GLU A 97 23.24 6.50 3.12
CA GLU A 97 24.58 6.94 3.58
C GLU A 97 24.86 8.36 3.03
N SER A 98 24.61 9.37 3.85
CA SER A 98 25.59 10.44 4.14
C SER A 98 24.99 11.37 5.20
N GLU A 99 25.13 10.98 6.47
CA GLU A 99 25.21 11.95 7.56
C GLU A 99 26.54 12.69 7.40
N GLU A 100 26.56 14.03 7.46
CA GLU A 100 27.54 14.81 8.22
C GLU A 100 27.00 16.25 8.39
N GLU A 101 26.86 16.65 9.66
CA GLU A 101 26.46 17.98 10.11
C GLU A 101 27.52 19.05 9.79
N SER A 102 27.10 20.29 9.58
CA SER A 102 27.91 21.44 9.99
C SER A 102 27.01 22.60 10.46
N GLU A 103 26.86 22.69 11.78
CA GLU A 103 26.49 23.94 12.44
C GLU A 103 27.72 24.84 12.48
N THR A 104 27.62 26.04 11.91
CA THR A 104 28.42 27.19 12.36
C THR A 104 27.53 28.41 12.43
N GLU A 105 27.14 28.75 13.66
CA GLU A 105 26.66 30.06 14.06
C GLU A 105 27.79 31.09 13.89
N ASN A 106 27.52 32.26 13.27
CA ASN A 106 27.93 33.54 13.87
C ASN A 106 27.23 34.78 13.26
N GLU A 107 26.51 35.46 14.14
CA GLU A 107 26.42 36.91 14.35
C GLU A 107 25.95 37.90 13.25
N GLY A 108 24.79 38.50 13.54
CA GLY A 108 24.74 39.94 13.82
C GLY A 108 24.52 40.88 12.64
N ILE A 109 23.24 41.14 12.30
CA ILE A 109 22.87 42.45 11.73
C ILE A 109 21.92 43.15 12.70
N THR A 110 22.45 44.18 13.35
CA THR A 110 21.76 45.04 14.31
C THR A 110 20.90 46.08 13.60
N ASP A 111 19.75 46.31 14.22
CA ASP A 111 18.97 47.56 14.31
C ASP A 111 18.25 48.15 13.10
N ALA A 112 16.95 48.30 13.36
CA ALA A 112 16.01 49.17 12.71
C ALA A 112 16.32 50.65 13.00
N LYS A 113 16.11 51.51 12.00
CA LYS A 113 15.69 52.90 12.22
C LYS A 113 14.86 53.41 11.06
#